data_AF-A0A2E2Q297-F1
#
_entry.id   AF-A0A2E2Q297-F1
#
_cell.length_a   1.000
_cell.length_b   1.000
_cell.length_c   1.000
_cell.angle_alpha   90.00
_cell.angle_beta   90.00
_cell.angle_gamma   90.00
#
_symmetry.space_group_name_H-M   'P 1'
#
loop_
_entity.id
_entity.type
_entity.pdbx_description
1 polymer ?
#
loop_
_entity_poly.entity_id
_entity_poly.type
_entity_poly.pdbx_seq_one_letter_code
_entity_poly.pdbx_strand_id
1 'polypeptide(L)'
;MRQIHQHALALGLVLALSACGGDPEPQFEADPSPAPSEVTTSAPAKEAWEEKSPEGAIAFVERWVETFSDAFQTGDTAAVRDLADAGCDACDGLVDLIDAAYADGGSIRGDAWSVIAARPSGTPPKGRAAVSADIEQPQQVVKKAGERPMRTSAGEATYLFELSWDGGWAVSSILFED
;
A
#
# COMPACT_ATOMS: atom_id res chain seq x y z
N MET A 1 35.09 -24.46 -4.23
CA MET A 1 36.06 -24.48 -5.34
C MET A 1 35.98 -23.14 -6.06
N ARG A 2 37.02 -22.30 -5.92
CA ARG A 2 37.14 -21.00 -6.60
C ARG A 2 37.97 -21.20 -7.87
N GLN A 3 37.46 -20.77 -9.02
CA GLN A 3 38.24 -20.68 -10.25
C GLN A 3 37.97 -19.32 -10.88
N ILE A 4 38.95 -18.44 -10.71
CA ILE A 4 39.12 -17.15 -11.38
C ILE A 4 40.08 -17.46 -12.54
N HIS A 5 39.71 -17.10 -13.77
CA HIS A 5 40.65 -17.16 -14.90
C HIS A 5 40.78 -15.77 -15.53
N GLN A 6 41.94 -15.17 -15.26
CA GLN A 6 42.54 -14.06 -15.98
C GLN A 6 43.15 -14.60 -17.27
N HIS A 7 42.99 -13.91 -18.41
CA HIS A 7 43.95 -14.03 -19.51
C HIS A 7 44.23 -12.67 -20.14
N ALA A 8 45.51 -12.49 -20.45
CA ALA A 8 46.22 -11.25 -20.67
C ALA A 8 46.17 -10.74 -22.11
N LEU A 9 46.22 -9.41 -22.21
CA LEU A 9 46.98 -8.57 -23.15
C LEU A 9 47.88 -9.26 -24.20
N ALA A 10 47.77 -8.82 -25.46
CA ALA A 10 48.93 -8.59 -26.32
C ALA A 10 48.63 -7.58 -27.44
N LEU A 11 49.56 -6.63 -27.59
CA LEU A 11 49.61 -5.54 -28.58
C LEU A 11 49.87 -6.02 -30.02
N GLY A 12 49.46 -5.22 -31.00
CA GLY A 12 50.04 -5.20 -32.34
C GLY A 12 49.69 -3.93 -33.11
N LEU A 13 50.65 -3.02 -33.26
CA LEU A 13 50.55 -1.75 -34.01
C LEU A 13 51.54 -1.80 -35.20
N VAL A 14 51.09 -1.72 -36.45
CA VAL A 14 51.93 -1.34 -37.61
C VAL A 14 51.09 -0.58 -38.65
N LEU A 15 51.63 0.56 -39.09
CA LEU A 15 51.10 1.51 -40.10
C LEU A 15 51.35 1.06 -41.54
N ALA A 16 50.48 1.46 -42.48
CA ALA A 16 50.86 1.86 -43.85
C ALA A 16 49.75 2.67 -44.55
N LEU A 17 50.11 3.83 -45.12
CA LEU A 17 49.26 4.73 -45.94
C LEU A 17 49.23 4.28 -47.42
N SER A 18 48.09 4.41 -48.09
CA SER A 18 47.92 4.84 -49.50
C SER A 18 46.40 4.88 -49.81
N ALA A 19 45.77 6.03 -50.06
CA ALA A 19 45.75 6.87 -51.26
C ALA A 19 44.61 6.54 -52.26
N CYS A 20 43.87 7.59 -52.62
CA CYS A 20 42.96 7.78 -53.76
C CYS A 20 41.56 7.14 -53.75
N GLY A 21 40.55 8.02 -53.62
CA GLY A 21 39.78 8.43 -54.79
C GLY A 21 38.38 7.82 -54.96
N GLY A 22 37.37 8.68 -54.87
CA GLY A 22 36.02 8.42 -55.38
C GLY A 22 34.94 8.77 -54.36
N ASP A 23 34.45 10.00 -54.44
CA ASP A 23 33.23 10.44 -53.76
C ASP A 23 32.03 10.20 -54.70
N PRO A 24 31.08 9.33 -54.31
CA PRO A 24 29.71 9.43 -54.77
C PRO A 24 28.84 10.01 -53.66
N GLU A 25 28.34 11.22 -53.89
CA GLU A 25 27.38 11.91 -53.03
C GLU A 25 26.13 11.02 -52.83
N PRO A 26 25.81 10.58 -51.59
CA PRO A 26 24.64 9.75 -51.35
C PRO A 26 23.38 10.61 -51.50
N GLN A 27 22.48 10.20 -52.39
CA GLN A 27 21.14 10.77 -52.45
C GLN A 27 20.39 10.37 -51.17
N PHE A 28 20.21 11.34 -50.26
CA PHE A 28 19.30 11.19 -49.13
C PHE A 28 17.87 11.15 -49.67
N GLU A 29 17.34 9.94 -49.85
CA GLU A 29 15.89 9.74 -49.90
C GLU A 29 15.31 10.20 -48.56
N ALA A 30 14.33 11.12 -48.61
CA ALA A 30 13.66 11.61 -47.43
C ALA A 30 12.91 10.45 -46.77
N ASP A 31 13.35 10.07 -45.58
CA ASP A 31 12.70 9.09 -44.70
C ASP A 31 11.26 9.56 -44.40
N PRO A 32 10.23 8.72 -44.55
CA PRO A 32 8.87 9.11 -44.19
C PRO A 32 8.82 9.33 -42.67
N SER A 33 8.59 10.59 -42.28
CA SER A 33 8.36 10.99 -40.88
C SER A 33 7.39 10.00 -40.20
N PRO A 34 7.78 9.35 -39.09
CA PRO A 34 6.88 8.45 -38.38
C PRO A 34 5.69 9.26 -37.89
N ALA A 35 4.48 8.81 -38.24
CA ALA A 35 3.25 9.35 -37.69
C ALA A 35 3.33 9.32 -36.16
N PRO A 36 2.87 10.37 -35.44
CA PRO A 36 2.85 10.34 -33.99
C PRO A 36 2.05 9.13 -33.52
N SER A 37 2.69 8.21 -32.80
CA SER A 37 1.97 7.16 -32.10
C SER A 37 1.04 7.83 -31.09
N GLU A 38 -0.27 7.66 -31.26
CA GLU A 38 -1.24 8.02 -30.25
C GLU A 38 -0.92 7.23 -28.97
N VAL A 39 -0.49 7.96 -27.94
CA VAL A 39 -0.38 7.39 -26.60
C VAL A 39 -1.79 7.26 -26.07
N THR A 40 -2.39 6.09 -26.24
CA THR A 40 -3.65 5.77 -25.55
C THR A 40 -3.33 5.69 -24.06
N THR A 41 -3.61 6.78 -23.32
CA THR A 41 -3.61 6.76 -21.86
C THR A 41 -4.73 5.84 -21.39
N SER A 42 -4.41 4.58 -21.15
CA SER A 42 -5.31 3.65 -20.45
C SER A 42 -5.51 4.13 -19.02
N ALA A 43 -6.76 4.10 -18.54
CA ALA A 43 -7.07 4.36 -17.14
C ALA A 43 -6.27 3.42 -16.22
N PRO A 44 -5.95 3.84 -14.97
CA PRO A 44 -5.30 2.96 -14.01
C PRO A 44 -6.08 1.66 -13.84
N ALA A 45 -5.36 0.55 -13.69
CA ALA A 45 -5.98 -0.70 -13.29
C ALA A 45 -6.60 -0.53 -11.89
N LYS A 46 -7.73 -1.19 -11.69
CA LYS A 46 -8.43 -1.19 -10.41
C LYS A 46 -7.64 -2.04 -9.40
N GLU A 47 -7.47 -1.53 -8.18
CA GLU A 47 -6.80 -2.24 -7.10
C GLU A 47 -7.70 -3.35 -6.53
N ALA A 48 -7.12 -4.40 -5.96
CA ALA A 48 -7.88 -5.57 -5.50
C ALA A 48 -8.94 -5.21 -4.44
N TRP A 49 -8.62 -4.31 -3.51
CA TRP A 49 -9.53 -3.83 -2.49
C TRP A 49 -10.74 -3.05 -3.04
N GLU A 50 -10.72 -2.66 -4.30
CA GLU A 50 -11.83 -1.95 -4.92
C GLU A 50 -12.82 -2.94 -5.59
N GLU A 51 -12.54 -4.24 -5.63
CA GLU A 51 -13.38 -5.23 -6.30
C GLU A 51 -14.48 -5.79 -5.39
N LYS A 52 -15.70 -5.95 -5.93
CA LYS A 52 -16.83 -6.60 -5.22
C LYS A 52 -16.70 -8.13 -5.25
N SER A 53 -15.70 -8.65 -4.57
CA SER A 53 -15.38 -10.08 -4.48
C SER A 53 -15.00 -10.45 -3.04
N PRO A 54 -15.01 -11.74 -2.67
CA PRO A 54 -14.46 -12.19 -1.40
C PRO A 54 -12.99 -11.78 -1.21
N GLU A 55 -12.18 -11.90 -2.26
CA GLU A 55 -10.77 -11.53 -2.25
C GLU A 55 -10.60 -10.01 -2.10
N GLY A 56 -11.45 -9.22 -2.76
CA GLY A 56 -11.45 -7.76 -2.62
C GLY A 56 -11.87 -7.31 -1.22
N ALA A 57 -12.79 -8.02 -0.56
CA ALA A 57 -13.16 -7.75 0.83
C ALA A 57 -11.99 -8.00 1.80
N ILE A 58 -11.21 -9.07 1.59
CA ILE A 58 -10.00 -9.35 2.39
C ILE A 58 -8.96 -8.24 2.17
N ALA A 59 -8.66 -7.92 0.91
CA ALA A 59 -7.71 -6.86 0.56
C ALA A 59 -8.14 -5.50 1.12
N PHE A 60 -9.46 -5.25 1.18
CA PHE A 60 -10.00 -4.05 1.80
C PHE A 60 -9.76 -3.99 3.31
N VAL A 61 -9.91 -5.09 4.05
CA VAL A 61 -9.62 -5.12 5.49
C VAL A 61 -8.13 -4.93 5.76
N GLU A 62 -7.26 -5.55 4.96
CA GLU A 62 -5.81 -5.32 5.04
C GLU A 62 -5.47 -3.83 4.83
N ARG A 63 -6.07 -3.22 3.79
CA ARG A 63 -5.91 -1.79 3.51
C ARG A 63 -6.46 -0.89 4.62
N TRP A 64 -7.60 -1.26 5.21
CA TRP A 64 -8.20 -0.49 6.30
C TRP A 64 -7.30 -0.52 7.54
N VAL A 65 -6.74 -1.68 7.90
CA VAL A 65 -5.83 -1.81 9.05
C VAL A 65 -4.53 -1.04 8.82
N GLU A 66 -3.98 -1.07 7.60
CA GLU A 66 -2.83 -0.24 7.23
C GLU A 66 -3.15 1.25 7.38
N THR A 67 -4.31 1.69 6.85
CA THR A 67 -4.75 3.09 6.93
C THR A 67 -4.99 3.53 8.38
N PHE A 68 -5.58 2.66 9.20
CA PHE A 68 -5.74 2.89 10.63
C PHE A 68 -4.38 3.00 11.33
N SER A 69 -3.44 2.11 11.02
CA SER A 69 -2.08 2.14 11.55
C SER A 69 -1.35 3.45 11.19
N ASP A 70 -1.47 3.92 9.95
CA ASP A 70 -0.90 5.20 9.53
C ASP A 70 -1.52 6.36 10.29
N ALA A 71 -2.85 6.39 10.43
CA ALA A 71 -3.55 7.39 11.23
C ALA A 71 -3.10 7.34 12.70
N PHE A 72 -2.90 6.15 13.24
CA PHE A 72 -2.47 5.94 14.62
C PHE A 72 -1.06 6.48 14.87
N GLN A 73 -0.16 6.43 13.87
CA GLN A 73 1.20 6.96 13.96
C GLN A 73 1.31 8.46 13.62
N THR A 74 0.41 8.98 12.80
CA THR A 74 0.50 10.35 12.27
C THR A 74 -0.48 11.33 12.91
N GLY A 75 -1.60 10.83 13.43
CA GLY A 75 -2.75 11.62 13.85
C GLY A 75 -3.68 12.05 12.71
N ASP A 76 -3.41 11.68 11.45
CA ASP A 76 -4.29 11.99 10.31
C ASP A 76 -5.34 10.89 10.14
N THR A 77 -6.57 11.20 10.53
CA THR A 77 -7.66 10.23 10.60
C THR A 77 -8.64 10.31 9.45
N ALA A 78 -8.43 11.23 8.50
CA ALA A 78 -9.37 11.46 7.40
C ALA A 78 -9.59 10.20 6.55
N ALA A 79 -8.51 9.51 6.18
CA ALA A 79 -8.59 8.31 5.37
C ALA A 79 -9.28 7.13 6.08
N VAL A 80 -9.18 7.04 7.42
CA VAL A 80 -9.90 6.01 8.19
C VAL A 80 -11.41 6.29 8.15
N ARG A 81 -11.80 7.56 8.28
CA ARG A 81 -13.20 7.98 8.20
C ARG A 81 -13.78 7.72 6.80
N ASP A 82 -13.01 7.94 5.74
CA ASP A 82 -13.44 7.69 4.36
C ASP A 82 -13.67 6.20 4.04
N LEU A 83 -12.99 5.30 4.76
CA LEU A 83 -13.15 3.85 4.60
C LEU A 83 -14.17 3.24 5.57
N ALA A 84 -14.85 4.06 6.37
CA ALA A 84 -15.88 3.65 7.30
C ALA A 84 -17.27 4.05 6.79
N ASP A 85 -18.25 3.17 7.01
CA ASP A 85 -19.65 3.56 6.92
C ASP A 85 -20.00 4.52 8.06
N ALA A 86 -20.92 5.44 7.81
CA ALA A 86 -21.41 6.41 8.79
C ALA A 86 -22.06 5.79 10.05
N GLY A 87 -22.28 4.48 10.08
CA GLY A 87 -22.82 3.74 11.22
C GLY A 87 -21.79 2.89 11.97
N CYS A 88 -20.49 3.00 11.66
CA CYS A 88 -19.46 2.21 12.32
C CYS A 88 -18.99 2.83 13.64
N ASP A 89 -19.72 2.57 14.73
CA ASP A 89 -19.38 3.11 16.07
C ASP A 89 -17.95 2.76 16.52
N ALA A 90 -17.46 1.56 16.18
CA ALA A 90 -16.10 1.13 16.51
C ALA A 90 -15.05 1.95 15.73
N CYS A 91 -15.32 2.26 14.46
CA CYS A 91 -14.46 3.10 13.64
C CYS A 91 -14.37 4.51 14.24
N ASP A 92 -15.52 5.10 14.61
CA ASP A 92 -15.57 6.42 15.24
C ASP A 92 -14.81 6.44 16.56
N GLY A 93 -15.01 5.44 17.43
CA GLY A 93 -14.29 5.35 18.70
C GLY A 93 -12.77 5.22 18.53
N LEU A 94 -12.31 4.48 17.51
CA LEU A 94 -10.89 4.37 17.18
C LEU A 94 -10.32 5.69 16.67
N VAL A 95 -11.07 6.39 15.82
CA VAL A 95 -10.63 7.70 15.33
C VAL A 95 -10.60 8.74 16.46
N ASP A 96 -11.64 8.81 17.28
CA ASP A 96 -11.71 9.76 18.40
C ASP A 96 -10.57 9.53 19.41
N LEU A 97 -10.16 8.27 19.59
CA LEU A 97 -9.00 7.93 20.40
C LEU A 97 -7.70 8.51 19.83
N ILE A 98 -7.50 8.44 18.52
CA ILE A 98 -6.34 9.02 17.83
C ILE A 98 -6.39 10.55 17.91
N ASP A 99 -7.51 11.16 17.53
CA ASP A 99 -7.71 12.61 17.54
C ASP A 99 -7.43 13.18 18.95
N ALA A 100 -7.93 12.53 20.00
CA ALA A 100 -7.68 12.92 21.39
C ALA A 100 -6.22 12.69 21.83
N ALA A 101 -5.52 11.71 21.26
CA ALA A 101 -4.11 11.46 21.56
C ALA A 101 -3.18 12.52 20.94
N TYR A 102 -3.55 13.07 19.78
CA TYR A 102 -2.78 14.10 19.07
C TYR A 102 -3.21 15.54 19.40
N ALA A 103 -4.39 15.72 20.02
CA ALA A 103 -4.84 17.01 20.52
C ALA A 103 -3.79 17.69 21.43
N ASP A 104 -3.71 19.02 21.33
CA ASP A 104 -2.85 19.87 22.16
C ASP A 104 -1.36 19.47 22.19
N GLY A 105 -0.87 18.87 21.09
CA GLY A 105 0.54 18.46 20.96
C GLY A 105 0.88 17.13 21.65
N GLY A 106 -0.12 16.29 21.89
CA GLY A 106 0.07 14.90 22.25
C GLY A 106 0.69 14.07 21.12
N SER A 107 0.94 12.78 21.38
CA SER A 107 1.59 11.88 20.42
C SER A 107 1.38 10.43 20.78
N ILE A 108 1.41 9.57 19.77
CA ILE A 108 1.57 8.13 19.90
C ILE A 108 2.96 7.75 19.35
N ARG A 109 3.63 6.78 19.98
CA ARG A 109 4.92 6.25 19.50
C ARG A 109 4.99 4.73 19.68
N GLY A 110 5.50 4.05 18.67
CA GLY A 110 5.74 2.60 18.67
C GLY A 110 5.64 2.08 17.24
N ASP A 111 5.62 0.75 17.09
CA ASP A 111 5.44 0.13 15.76
C ASP A 111 3.97 0.19 15.32
N ALA A 112 3.69 0.04 14.04
CA ALA A 112 2.33 0.01 13.51
C ALA A 112 1.64 -1.33 13.80
N TRP A 113 0.30 -1.33 13.89
CA TRP A 113 -0.46 -2.58 13.94
C TRP A 113 -0.38 -3.26 12.56
N SER A 114 -0.46 -4.59 12.53
CA SER A 114 -0.36 -5.34 11.28
C SER A 114 -1.32 -6.51 11.21
N VAL A 115 -1.74 -6.87 10.00
CA VAL A 115 -2.55 -8.07 9.76
C VAL A 115 -1.62 -9.27 9.66
N ILE A 116 -1.83 -10.26 10.53
CA ILE A 116 -1.13 -11.55 10.50
C ILE A 116 -1.80 -12.47 9.47
N ALA A 117 -3.13 -12.53 9.51
CA ALA A 117 -3.95 -13.30 8.59
C ALA A 117 -5.35 -12.70 8.49
N ALA A 118 -5.96 -12.79 7.31
CA ALA A 118 -7.35 -12.42 7.09
C ALA A 118 -8.07 -13.49 6.25
N ARG A 119 -9.34 -13.75 6.58
CA ARG A 119 -10.13 -14.81 5.95
C ARG A 119 -11.61 -14.45 5.92
N PRO A 120 -12.37 -14.90 4.90
CA PRO A 120 -13.82 -14.74 4.90
C PRO A 120 -14.42 -15.40 6.13
N SER A 121 -15.44 -14.77 6.71
CA SER A 121 -16.15 -15.28 7.89
C SER A 121 -17.64 -15.38 7.63
N GLY A 122 -18.26 -16.43 8.15
CA GLY A 122 -19.71 -16.63 8.09
C GLY A 122 -20.31 -16.70 6.68
N THR A 123 -21.58 -16.30 6.56
CA THR A 123 -22.32 -16.25 5.29
C THR A 123 -23.17 -14.97 5.27
N PRO A 124 -22.56 -13.82 4.98
CA PRO A 124 -23.24 -12.53 5.04
C PRO A 124 -24.31 -12.41 3.94
N PRO A 125 -25.34 -11.57 4.14
CA PRO A 125 -26.36 -11.34 3.12
C PRO A 125 -25.76 -10.65 1.89
N LYS A 126 -26.50 -10.69 0.78
CA LYS A 126 -26.04 -10.10 -0.49
C LYS A 126 -25.68 -8.61 -0.31
N GLY A 127 -24.50 -8.23 -0.82
CA GLY A 127 -24.01 -6.86 -0.72
C GLY A 127 -23.30 -6.54 0.60
N ARG A 128 -23.09 -7.55 1.44
CA ARG A 128 -22.27 -7.49 2.65
C ARG A 128 -21.12 -8.48 2.53
N ALA A 129 -20.05 -8.23 3.27
CA ALA A 129 -18.97 -9.19 3.49
C ALA A 129 -18.62 -9.23 4.97
N ALA A 130 -18.00 -10.31 5.41
CA ALA A 130 -17.50 -10.48 6.76
C ALA A 130 -16.12 -11.12 6.67
N VAL A 131 -15.15 -10.56 7.39
CA VAL A 131 -13.74 -10.97 7.35
C VAL A 131 -13.24 -11.06 8.78
N SER A 132 -12.78 -12.23 9.20
CA SER A 132 -12.03 -12.37 10.45
C SER A 132 -10.56 -12.07 10.16
N ALA A 133 -9.97 -11.16 10.91
CA ALA A 133 -8.57 -10.77 10.80
C ALA A 133 -7.84 -10.96 12.14
N ASP A 134 -6.75 -11.73 12.10
CA ASP A 134 -5.81 -11.85 13.20
C ASP A 134 -4.83 -10.67 13.10
N ILE A 135 -4.77 -9.83 14.14
CA ILE A 135 -4.04 -8.56 14.14
C ILE A 135 -2.98 -8.58 15.24
N GLU A 136 -1.74 -8.23 14.88
CA GLU A 136 -0.68 -7.93 15.84
C GLU A 136 -0.81 -6.49 16.33
N GLN A 137 -0.89 -6.33 17.64
CA GLN A 137 -0.90 -5.06 18.35
C GLN A 137 0.43 -4.88 19.08
N PRO A 138 1.36 -4.09 18.55
CA PRO A 138 2.59 -3.78 19.27
C PRO A 138 2.29 -2.89 20.48
N GLN A 139 3.18 -2.93 21.47
CA GLN A 139 3.12 -2.01 22.60
C GLN A 139 3.42 -0.58 22.14
N GLN A 140 2.55 0.35 22.51
CA GLN A 140 2.64 1.76 22.16
C GLN A 140 2.87 2.61 23.40
N VAL A 141 3.43 3.80 23.19
CA VAL A 141 3.50 4.86 24.19
C VAL A 141 2.59 6.00 23.74
N VAL A 142 1.47 6.17 24.45
CA VAL A 142 0.51 7.26 24.23
C VAL A 142 0.81 8.37 25.21
N LYS A 143 0.99 9.60 24.71
CA LYS A 143 1.21 10.79 25.52
C LYS A 143 0.16 11.83 25.15
N LYS A 144 -0.86 11.99 25.98
CA LYS A 144 -1.81 13.10 25.90
C LYS A 144 -1.22 14.36 26.53
N ALA A 145 -1.68 15.53 26.10
CA ALA A 145 -1.24 16.80 26.65
C ALA A 145 -1.57 16.89 28.15
N GLY A 146 -0.60 17.35 28.95
CA GLY A 146 -0.78 17.47 30.42
C GLY A 146 -0.78 16.15 31.20
N GLU A 147 -0.74 14.99 30.53
CA GLU A 147 -0.75 13.68 31.15
C GLU A 147 0.63 12.99 31.13
N ARG A 148 0.82 12.01 32.02
CA ARG A 148 2.00 11.15 31.97
C ARG A 148 1.87 10.17 30.80
N PRO A 149 2.97 9.87 30.07
CA PRO A 149 2.94 8.84 29.04
C PRO A 149 2.44 7.51 29.58
N MET A 150 1.50 6.90 28.88
CA MET A 150 0.94 5.58 29.17
C MET A 150 1.47 4.57 28.14
N ARG A 151 1.66 3.33 28.59
CA ARG A 151 2.00 2.21 27.72
C ARG A 151 0.78 1.34 27.49
N THR A 152 0.51 0.97 26.23
CA THR A 152 -0.54 0.00 25.92
C THR A 152 -0.03 -1.43 26.18
N SER A 153 -0.95 -2.38 26.27
CA SER A 153 -0.61 -3.81 26.14
C SER A 153 -0.16 -4.10 24.70
N ALA A 154 0.71 -5.09 24.55
CA ALA A 154 0.96 -5.75 23.29
C ALA A 154 0.26 -7.11 23.26
N GLY A 155 -0.07 -7.60 22.08
CA GLY A 155 -0.62 -8.93 21.90
C GLY A 155 -1.13 -9.16 20.49
N GLU A 156 -1.74 -10.32 20.31
CA GLU A 156 -2.48 -10.66 19.10
C GLU A 156 -3.96 -10.73 19.46
N ALA A 157 -4.82 -10.31 18.54
CA ALA A 157 -6.25 -10.33 18.72
C ALA A 157 -6.94 -10.61 17.38
N THR A 158 -8.03 -11.36 17.43
CA THR A 158 -8.86 -11.60 16.25
C THR A 158 -10.05 -10.63 16.26
N TYR A 159 -10.29 -9.98 15.13
CA TYR A 159 -11.41 -9.08 14.93
C TYR A 159 -12.25 -9.52 13.74
N LEU A 160 -13.57 -9.47 13.92
CA LEU A 160 -14.54 -9.60 12.83
C LEU A 160 -14.85 -8.21 12.27
N PHE A 161 -14.51 -8.00 11.00
CA PHE A 161 -14.90 -6.85 10.21
C PHE A 161 -16.16 -7.18 9.41
N GLU A 162 -17.21 -6.41 9.59
CA GLU A 162 -18.37 -6.44 8.70
C GLU A 162 -18.30 -5.29 7.70
N LEU A 163 -18.47 -5.60 6.42
CA LEU A 163 -18.36 -4.64 5.33
C LEU A 163 -19.71 -4.43 4.63
N SER A 164 -19.97 -3.20 4.20
CA SER A 164 -21.02 -2.87 3.22
C SER A 164 -20.42 -2.64 1.84
N TRP A 165 -21.24 -2.84 0.81
CA TRP A 165 -20.91 -2.40 -0.54
C TRP A 165 -21.93 -1.39 -1.05
N ASP A 166 -21.46 -0.17 -1.33
CA ASP A 166 -22.16 0.82 -2.14
C ASP A 166 -21.15 1.58 -3.02
N GLY A 167 -20.97 1.14 -4.26
CA GLY A 167 -19.93 1.67 -5.16
C GLY A 167 -18.48 1.31 -4.78
N GLY A 168 -18.21 0.99 -3.51
CA GLY A 168 -16.98 0.46 -2.95
C GLY A 168 -17.24 -0.22 -1.60
N TRP A 169 -16.21 -0.81 -1.00
CA TRP A 169 -16.29 -1.36 0.35
C TRP A 169 -16.18 -0.26 1.40
N ALA A 170 -16.91 -0.43 2.51
CA ALA A 170 -16.78 0.38 3.70
C ALA A 170 -16.91 -0.52 4.94
N VAL A 171 -16.14 -0.23 6.00
CA VAL A 171 -16.26 -0.93 7.28
C VAL A 171 -17.50 -0.42 8.01
N SER A 172 -18.39 -1.33 8.35
CA SER A 172 -19.66 -1.02 9.02
C SER A 172 -19.72 -1.45 10.47
N SER A 173 -18.87 -2.41 10.87
CA SER A 173 -18.74 -2.88 12.23
C SER A 173 -17.39 -3.56 12.42
N ILE A 174 -16.83 -3.45 13.63
CA ILE A 174 -15.65 -4.17 14.07
C ILE A 174 -15.98 -4.78 15.43
N LEU A 175 -15.83 -6.10 15.54
CA LEU A 175 -16.13 -6.86 16.75
C LEU A 175 -14.89 -7.64 17.17
N PHE A 176 -14.66 -7.76 18.47
CA PHE A 176 -13.61 -8.65 19.01
C PHE A 176 -14.11 -10.09 19.01
N GLU A 177 -13.28 -11.04 18.55
CA GLU A 177 -13.55 -12.47 18.63
C GLU A 177 -12.73 -13.07 19.80
N ASP A 178 -13.41 -13.72 20.75
CA ASP A 178 -12.81 -14.41 21.91
C ASP A 178 -12.20 -15.77 21.56
#